data_AF-A0A537T108-F1
#
_entry.id   AF-A0A537T108-F1
#
_cell.length_a   1.000
_cell.length_b   1.000
_cell.length_c   1.000
_cell.angle_alpha   90.00
_cell.angle_beta   90.00
_cell.angle_gamma   90.00
#
_symmetry.space_group_name_H-M   'P 1'
#
loop_
_entity.id
_entity.type
_entity.pdbx_description
1 polymer ?
#
loop_
_entity_poly.entity_id
_entity_poly.type
_entity_poly.pdbx_seq_one_letter_code
_entity_poly.pdbx_strand_id
1 'polypeptide(L)'
;MLLRNANTGGLEVYDIANNQITNAAFIGAVGLDWQFSGVGNFSGVPGETDLLLRNSSTGALEVYDINNNQLTNAASIGAVGLDWQFAGVAAARRAGTSDLILRNVNTGAFEAYNIANNQIIGAASLGQVGLEWQLGGFAADAAPASGSLGSNAQLVQAMAGFGGGSAADGFNVAPLGADASQQSFLTQPHA
;
A
#
# COMPACT_ATOMS: atom_id res chain seq x y z
N MET A 1 -7.54 -7.14 6.79
CA MET A 1 -6.52 -7.81 5.93
C MET A 1 -7.24 -8.46 4.76
N LEU A 2 -6.68 -8.43 3.55
CA LEU A 2 -7.26 -9.08 2.36
C LEU A 2 -6.32 -10.16 1.82
N LEU A 3 -6.85 -11.35 1.53
CA LEU A 3 -6.12 -12.46 0.93
C LEU A 3 -6.78 -12.90 -0.37
N ARG A 4 -5.94 -13.44 -1.27
CA ARG A 4 -6.38 -14.16 -2.48
C ARG A 4 -5.81 -15.57 -2.44
N ASN A 5 -6.66 -16.56 -2.68
CA ASN A 5 -6.23 -17.93 -2.87
C ASN A 5 -5.49 -18.08 -4.21
N ALA A 6 -4.24 -18.53 -4.19
CA ALA A 6 -3.42 -18.65 -5.40
C ALA A 6 -3.90 -19.74 -6.39
N ASN A 7 -4.68 -20.71 -5.91
CA ASN A 7 -5.14 -21.86 -6.70
C ASN A 7 -6.59 -21.70 -7.22
N THR A 8 -7.41 -20.91 -6.54
CA THR A 8 -8.82 -20.70 -6.91
C THR A 8 -9.15 -19.25 -7.28
N GLY A 9 -8.30 -18.30 -6.88
CA GLY A 9 -8.57 -16.88 -7.04
C GLY A 9 -9.63 -16.32 -6.08
N GLY A 10 -10.08 -17.13 -5.12
CA GLY A 10 -10.99 -16.69 -4.05
C GLY A 10 -10.41 -15.52 -3.24
N LEU A 11 -11.21 -14.50 -3.00
CA LEU A 11 -10.88 -13.33 -2.18
C LEU A 11 -11.54 -13.45 -0.80
N GLU A 12 -10.75 -13.19 0.23
CA GLU A 12 -11.20 -13.21 1.61
C GLU A 12 -10.76 -11.95 2.36
N VAL A 13 -11.66 -11.43 3.18
CA VAL A 13 -11.42 -10.32 4.11
C VAL A 13 -11.37 -10.85 5.52
N TYR A 14 -10.36 -10.43 6.27
CA TYR A 14 -10.13 -10.81 7.66
C TYR A 14 -10.10 -9.58 8.56
N ASP A 15 -10.94 -9.58 9.59
CA ASP A 15 -10.90 -8.57 10.65
C ASP A 15 -9.86 -8.97 11.67
N ILE A 16 -8.95 -8.05 11.98
CA ILE A 16 -7.90 -8.27 12.98
C ILE A 16 -8.10 -7.27 14.11
N ALA A 17 -8.28 -7.78 15.32
CA ALA A 17 -8.37 -6.97 16.53
C ALA A 17 -7.61 -7.67 17.67
N ASN A 18 -6.94 -6.88 18.52
CA ASN A 18 -6.19 -7.39 19.67
C ASN A 18 -5.20 -8.52 19.29
N ASN A 19 -4.50 -8.36 18.17
CA ASN A 19 -3.57 -9.35 17.62
C ASN A 19 -4.20 -10.72 17.29
N GLN A 20 -5.50 -10.77 17.01
CA GLN A 20 -6.24 -11.98 16.64
C GLN A 20 -7.10 -11.74 15.41
N ILE A 21 -7.27 -12.78 14.59
CA ILE A 21 -8.32 -12.80 13.57
C ILE A 21 -9.65 -12.99 14.31
N THR A 22 -10.57 -12.05 14.11
CA THR A 22 -11.89 -12.03 14.77
C THR A 22 -13.03 -12.37 13.82
N ASN A 23 -12.81 -12.22 12.52
CA ASN A 23 -13.79 -12.51 11.48
C ASN A 23 -13.06 -12.88 10.18
N ALA A 24 -13.72 -13.68 9.36
CA ALA A 24 -13.29 -14.02 8.00
C ALA A 24 -14.53 -14.05 7.10
N ALA A 25 -14.47 -13.36 5.96
CA ALA A 25 -15.55 -13.28 4.99
C ALA A 25 -15.02 -13.55 3.58
N PHE A 26 -15.64 -14.48 2.88
CA PHE A 26 -15.40 -14.70 1.46
C PHE A 26 -16.21 -13.69 0.64
N ILE A 27 -15.53 -12.90 -0.19
CA ILE A 27 -16.16 -11.79 -0.94
C ILE A 27 -16.27 -12.05 -2.44
N GLY A 28 -15.93 -13.25 -2.90
CA GLY A 28 -16.00 -13.66 -4.30
C GLY A 28 -14.71 -14.30 -4.78
N ALA A 29 -14.68 -14.73 -6.05
CA ALA A 29 -13.47 -15.23 -6.68
C ALA A 29 -13.14 -14.39 -7.90
N VAL A 30 -11.86 -14.04 -8.04
CA VAL A 30 -11.32 -13.38 -9.22
C VAL A 30 -10.46 -14.39 -9.96
N GLY A 31 -10.56 -14.46 -11.29
CA GLY A 31 -9.84 -15.46 -12.08
C GLY A 31 -8.33 -15.53 -11.77
N LEU A 32 -7.69 -16.64 -12.15
CA LEU A 32 -6.28 -16.86 -11.82
C LEU A 32 -5.32 -15.81 -12.40
N ASP A 33 -5.74 -15.13 -13.46
CA ASP A 33 -5.02 -14.05 -14.12
C ASP A 33 -5.12 -12.70 -13.39
N TRP A 34 -5.97 -12.56 -12.37
CA TRP A 34 -6.11 -11.31 -11.62
C TRP A 34 -5.16 -11.25 -10.43
N GLN A 35 -4.41 -10.16 -10.31
CA GLN A 35 -3.40 -9.90 -9.28
C GLN A 35 -3.76 -8.68 -8.45
N PHE A 36 -3.38 -8.69 -7.16
CA PHE A 36 -3.48 -7.50 -6.31
C PHE A 36 -2.63 -6.35 -6.86
N SER A 37 -3.22 -5.18 -6.96
CA SER A 37 -2.57 -3.91 -7.32
C SER A 37 -2.89 -2.82 -6.30
N GLY A 38 -3.10 -3.23 -5.04
CA GLY A 38 -3.18 -2.36 -3.88
C GLY A 38 -4.59 -2.14 -3.33
N VAL A 39 -4.63 -1.50 -2.17
CA VAL A 39 -5.84 -1.11 -1.44
C VAL A 39 -5.79 0.40 -1.22
N GLY A 40 -6.92 1.08 -1.38
CA GLY A 40 -7.00 2.53 -1.29
C GLY A 40 -8.43 3.05 -1.24
N ASN A 41 -8.59 4.37 -1.36
CA ASN A 41 -9.87 5.05 -1.55
C ASN A 41 -9.97 5.52 -3.01
N PHE A 42 -10.32 4.60 -3.91
CA PHE A 42 -10.48 4.79 -5.35
C PHE A 42 -11.91 5.23 -5.72
N SER A 43 -12.91 4.77 -4.97
CA SER A 43 -14.30 5.17 -5.10
C SER A 43 -14.50 6.60 -4.59
N GLY A 44 -13.69 7.02 -3.62
CA GLY A 44 -13.79 8.32 -2.96
C GLY A 44 -14.76 8.30 -1.77
N VAL A 45 -15.31 7.12 -1.41
CA VAL A 45 -16.29 6.95 -0.33
C VAL A 45 -15.57 6.81 1.03
N PRO A 46 -15.75 7.75 1.97
CA PRO A 46 -15.10 7.66 3.28
C PRO A 46 -15.56 6.44 4.08
N GLY A 47 -14.60 5.71 4.64
CA GLY A 47 -14.87 4.53 5.47
C GLY A 47 -15.11 3.24 4.68
N GLU A 48 -15.14 3.31 3.35
CA GLU A 48 -15.07 2.15 2.47
C GLU A 48 -13.61 1.73 2.25
N THR A 49 -13.39 0.45 1.94
CA THR A 49 -12.09 -0.06 1.51
C THR A 49 -12.19 -0.50 0.07
N ASP A 50 -11.36 0.05 -0.81
CA ASP A 50 -11.38 -0.32 -2.22
C ASP A 50 -10.15 -1.16 -2.56
N LEU A 51 -10.37 -2.23 -3.30
CA LEU A 51 -9.34 -3.12 -3.81
C LEU A 51 -9.15 -2.87 -5.30
N LEU A 52 -7.91 -2.60 -5.72
CA LEU A 52 -7.56 -2.55 -7.13
C LEU A 52 -6.88 -3.85 -7.57
N LEU A 53 -7.41 -4.44 -8.63
CA LEU A 53 -6.92 -5.68 -9.25
C LEU A 53 -6.44 -5.39 -10.67
N ARG A 54 -5.43 -6.13 -11.10
CA ARG A 54 -4.92 -6.08 -12.47
C ARG A 54 -4.88 -7.47 -13.08
N ASN A 55 -5.40 -7.61 -14.29
CA ASN A 55 -5.25 -8.82 -15.07
C ASN A 55 -3.83 -8.88 -15.66
N SER A 56 -3.07 -9.93 -15.34
CA SER A 56 -1.68 -10.09 -15.77
C SER A 56 -1.53 -10.34 -17.26
N SER A 57 -2.57 -10.81 -17.93
CA SER A 57 -2.55 -11.20 -19.35
C SER A 57 -3.03 -10.09 -20.26
N THR A 58 -3.97 -9.24 -19.81
CA THR A 58 -4.57 -8.17 -20.61
C THR A 58 -4.21 -6.76 -20.14
N GLY A 59 -3.71 -6.62 -18.91
CA GLY A 59 -3.50 -5.32 -18.27
C GLY A 59 -4.79 -4.63 -17.83
N ALA A 60 -5.94 -5.28 -17.95
CA ALA A 60 -7.22 -4.76 -17.47
C ALA A 60 -7.18 -4.48 -15.97
N LEU A 61 -7.85 -3.41 -15.56
CA LEU A 61 -7.94 -2.97 -14.17
C LEU A 61 -9.40 -3.05 -13.69
N GLU A 62 -9.57 -3.56 -12.49
CA GLU A 62 -10.84 -3.62 -11.78
C GLU A 62 -10.70 -2.99 -10.39
N VAL A 63 -11.71 -2.24 -9.96
CA VAL A 63 -11.84 -1.71 -8.59
C VAL A 63 -13.05 -2.36 -7.93
N TYR A 64 -12.81 -2.95 -6.77
CA TYR A 64 -13.81 -3.63 -5.94
C TYR A 64 -14.04 -2.80 -4.69
N ASP A 65 -15.26 -2.33 -4.52
CA ASP A 65 -15.69 -1.56 -3.36
C ASP A 65 -16.10 -2.54 -2.27
N ILE A 66 -15.49 -2.44 -1.09
CA ILE A 66 -15.71 -3.36 0.02
C ILE A 66 -16.17 -2.58 1.24
N ASN A 67 -17.38 -2.89 1.70
CA ASN A 67 -17.95 -2.29 2.90
C ASN A 67 -18.47 -3.38 3.84
N ASN A 68 -18.14 -3.28 5.12
CA ASN A 68 -18.51 -4.28 6.15
C ASN A 68 -18.22 -5.72 5.72
N ASN A 69 -17.04 -5.95 5.15
CA ASN A 69 -16.57 -7.24 4.63
C ASN A 69 -17.43 -7.84 3.51
N GLN A 70 -18.15 -7.00 2.77
CA GLN A 70 -18.94 -7.41 1.61
C GLN A 70 -18.54 -6.61 0.39
N LEU A 71 -18.46 -7.29 -0.75
CA LEU A 71 -18.31 -6.65 -2.06
C LEU A 71 -19.61 -5.92 -2.41
N THR A 72 -19.57 -4.59 -2.46
CA THR A 72 -20.74 -3.74 -2.77
C THR A 72 -20.80 -3.38 -4.24
N ASN A 73 -19.64 -3.28 -4.90
CA ASN A 73 -19.55 -2.94 -6.32
C ASN A 73 -18.22 -3.46 -6.93
N ALA A 74 -18.24 -3.71 -8.24
CA ALA A 74 -17.08 -4.12 -9.02
C ALA A 74 -17.09 -3.34 -10.35
N ALA A 75 -16.08 -2.51 -10.56
CA ALA A 75 -15.98 -1.61 -11.70
C ALA A 75 -14.73 -1.91 -12.54
N SER A 76 -14.90 -2.12 -13.84
CA SER A 76 -13.77 -2.10 -14.78
C SER A 76 -13.39 -0.66 -15.11
N ILE A 77 -12.13 -0.30 -14.89
CA ILE A 77 -11.67 1.09 -14.99
C ILE A 77 -10.75 1.36 -16.19
N GLY A 78 -10.57 0.35 -17.05
CA GLY A 78 -9.72 0.42 -18.25
C GLY A 78 -8.62 -0.62 -18.22
N ALA A 79 -7.56 -0.39 -18.99
CA ALA A 79 -6.38 -1.25 -19.04
C ALA A 79 -5.11 -0.40 -19.16
N VAL A 80 -4.00 -0.96 -18.69
CA VAL A 80 -2.65 -0.39 -18.80
C VAL A 80 -1.75 -1.36 -19.55
N GLY A 81 -0.66 -0.85 -20.14
CA GLY A 81 0.30 -1.69 -20.86
C GLY A 81 0.88 -2.81 -20.00
N LEU A 82 1.23 -3.93 -20.62
CA LEU A 82 1.79 -5.10 -19.91
C LEU A 82 3.19 -4.84 -19.34
N ASP A 83 3.89 -3.87 -19.92
CA ASP A 83 5.17 -3.33 -19.48
C ASP A 83 5.07 -2.49 -18.20
N TRP A 84 3.87 -2.07 -17.80
CA TRP A 84 3.64 -1.36 -16.55
C TRP A 84 3.28 -2.32 -15.42
N GLN A 85 4.06 -2.27 -14.34
CA GLN A 85 3.88 -3.12 -13.16
C GLN A 85 3.50 -2.27 -11.95
N PHE A 86 2.78 -2.89 -11.02
CA PHE A 86 2.38 -2.25 -9.78
C PHE A 86 3.61 -1.72 -9.02
N ALA A 87 3.60 -0.44 -8.67
CA ALA A 87 4.61 0.16 -7.82
C ALA A 87 4.02 0.55 -6.45
N GLY A 88 2.80 1.07 -6.42
CA GLY A 88 2.08 1.28 -5.18
C GLY A 88 0.81 2.10 -5.35
N VAL A 89 0.22 2.46 -4.22
CA VAL A 89 -0.96 3.31 -4.13
C VAL A 89 -0.59 4.53 -3.29
N ALA A 90 -0.90 5.72 -3.79
CA ALA A 90 -0.60 6.98 -3.11
C ALA A 90 -1.64 8.05 -3.42
N ALA A 91 -1.81 9.02 -2.53
CA ALA A 91 -2.64 10.20 -2.77
C ALA A 91 -1.90 11.23 -3.65
N ALA A 92 -1.51 10.82 -4.87
CA ALA A 92 -0.61 11.59 -5.72
C ALA A 92 -1.20 12.90 -6.23
N ARG A 93 -2.52 12.95 -6.44
CA ARG A 93 -3.21 14.13 -6.97
C ARG A 93 -3.89 14.97 -5.89
N ARG A 94 -4.47 14.34 -4.86
CA ARG A 94 -5.15 15.04 -3.76
C ARG A 94 -5.29 14.14 -2.53
N ALA A 95 -5.12 14.73 -1.35
CA ALA A 95 -5.41 14.07 -0.08
C ALA A 95 -6.83 13.50 -0.02
N GLY A 96 -6.96 12.32 0.59
CA GLY A 96 -8.23 11.62 0.79
C GLY A 96 -8.69 10.75 -0.37
N THR A 97 -8.02 10.78 -1.53
CA THR A 97 -8.25 9.83 -2.64
C THR A 97 -6.95 9.10 -2.97
N SER A 98 -7.06 7.88 -3.46
CA SER A 98 -5.92 7.05 -3.86
C SER A 98 -5.77 7.00 -5.37
N ASP A 99 -4.53 7.12 -5.83
CA ASP A 99 -4.13 6.98 -7.23
C ASP A 99 -3.20 5.77 -7.36
N LEU A 100 -3.20 5.13 -8.53
CA LEU A 100 -2.38 3.95 -8.83
C LEU A 100 -1.04 4.40 -9.42
N ILE A 101 0.08 3.99 -8.82
CA ILE A 101 1.40 4.26 -9.36
C ILE A 101 1.95 2.98 -9.99
N LEU A 102 2.34 3.08 -11.26
CA LEU A 102 2.95 2.00 -12.00
C LEU A 102 4.39 2.34 -12.39
N ARG A 103 5.21 1.30 -12.53
CA ARG A 103 6.58 1.39 -13.03
C ARG A 103 6.73 0.58 -14.30
N ASN A 104 7.31 1.19 -15.32
CA ASN A 104 7.64 0.53 -16.57
C ASN A 104 8.88 -0.36 -16.39
N VAL A 105 8.77 -1.65 -16.71
CA VAL A 105 9.86 -2.62 -16.53
C VAL A 105 11.00 -2.48 -17.53
N ASN A 106 10.77 -1.79 -18.65
CA ASN A 106 11.76 -1.63 -19.70
C ASN A 106 12.57 -0.35 -19.54
N THR A 107 11.99 0.69 -18.95
CA THR A 107 12.62 2.02 -18.85
C THR A 107 12.88 2.46 -17.40
N GLY A 108 12.18 1.89 -16.42
CA GLY A 108 12.17 2.39 -15.05
C GLY A 108 11.42 3.71 -14.89
N ALA A 109 10.59 4.09 -15.87
CA ALA A 109 9.68 5.22 -15.77
C ALA A 109 8.54 4.94 -14.80
N PHE A 110 8.11 5.97 -14.09
CA PHE A 110 6.93 5.93 -13.23
C PHE A 110 5.80 6.76 -13.84
N GLU A 111 4.58 6.26 -13.69
CA GLU A 111 3.36 6.95 -14.12
C GLU A 111 2.30 6.82 -13.03
N ALA A 112 1.65 7.94 -12.72
CA ALA A 112 0.49 8.00 -11.84
C ALA A 112 -0.78 7.96 -12.67
N TYR A 113 -1.63 6.97 -12.40
CA TYR A 113 -2.99 6.89 -12.92
C TYR A 113 -3.93 7.45 -11.87
N ASN A 114 -4.51 8.60 -12.19
CA ASN A 114 -5.41 9.31 -11.30
C ASN A 114 -6.77 8.62 -11.32
N ILE A 115 -7.25 8.21 -10.14
CA ILE A 115 -8.51 7.46 -10.02
C ILE A 115 -9.47 8.24 -9.12
N ALA A 116 -10.72 8.32 -9.55
CA ALA A 116 -11.82 8.88 -8.76
C ALA A 116 -13.15 8.28 -9.21
N ASN A 117 -14.05 8.02 -8.26
CA ASN A 117 -15.36 7.43 -8.51
C ASN A 117 -15.27 6.15 -9.35
N ASN A 118 -14.28 5.30 -9.05
CA ASN A 118 -14.02 4.06 -9.79
C ASN A 118 -13.78 4.27 -11.29
N GLN A 119 -13.10 5.35 -11.65
CA GLN A 119 -12.72 5.66 -13.02
C GLN A 119 -11.31 6.24 -13.07
N ILE A 120 -10.55 5.87 -14.11
CA ILE A 120 -9.33 6.59 -14.46
C ILE A 120 -9.74 7.94 -15.05
N ILE A 121 -9.37 9.03 -14.37
CA ILE A 121 -9.69 10.41 -14.78
C ILE A 121 -8.50 11.13 -15.41
N GLY A 122 -7.32 10.50 -15.41
CA GLY A 122 -6.13 11.02 -16.05
C GLY A 122 -4.89 10.19 -15.73
N ALA A 123 -3.80 10.51 -16.40
CA ALA A 123 -2.49 9.92 -16.13
C ALA A 123 -1.41 11.00 -16.19
N ALA A 124 -0.34 10.84 -15.41
CA ALA A 124 0.77 11.77 -15.34
C ALA A 124 2.10 11.03 -15.22
N SER A 125 3.06 11.36 -16.10
CA SER A 125 4.43 10.86 -15.96
C SER A 125 5.10 11.47 -14.73
N LEU A 126 5.71 10.60 -13.91
CA LEU A 126 6.53 11.01 -12.75
C LEU A 126 8.03 11.00 -13.08
N GLY A 127 8.39 10.69 -14.33
CA GLY A 127 9.77 10.66 -14.81
C GLY A 127 10.40 9.27 -14.82
N GLN A 128 11.60 9.20 -15.38
CA GLN A 128 12.40 7.98 -15.52
C GLN A 128 13.52 7.96 -14.48
N VAL A 129 13.47 6.98 -13.58
CA VAL A 129 14.43 6.86 -12.47
C VAL A 129 15.56 5.88 -12.82
N GLY A 130 15.36 4.99 -13.78
CA GLY A 130 16.31 3.92 -14.15
C GLY A 130 15.88 2.55 -13.61
N LEU A 131 16.48 1.48 -14.13
CA LEU A 131 16.09 0.09 -13.81
C LEU A 131 16.76 -0.42 -12.53
N GLU A 132 17.91 0.15 -12.18
CA GLU A 132 18.73 -0.19 -11.02
C GLU A 132 18.12 0.21 -9.68
N TRP A 133 17.15 1.13 -9.69
CA TRP A 133 16.46 1.58 -8.49
C TRP A 133 15.29 0.67 -8.12
N GLN A 134 15.06 0.53 -6.82
CA GLN A 134 13.90 -0.16 -6.28
C GLN A 134 13.09 0.84 -5.46
N LEU A 135 11.76 0.78 -5.60
CA LEU A 135 10.87 1.63 -4.82
C LEU A 135 10.83 1.12 -3.38
N GLY A 136 11.16 1.99 -2.42
CA GLY A 136 11.04 1.68 -0.99
C GLY A 136 9.62 1.83 -0.44
N GLY A 137 8.83 2.73 -1.03
CA GLY A 137 7.45 3.00 -0.63
C GLY A 137 7.05 4.44 -0.95
N PHE A 138 5.81 4.78 -0.64
CA PHE A 138 5.30 6.15 -0.67
C PHE A 138 5.13 6.64 0.76
N ALA A 139 5.64 7.84 1.05
CA ALA A 139 5.30 8.53 2.28
C ALA A 139 3.83 8.95 2.22
N ALA A 140 3.03 8.71 3.26
CA ALA A 140 1.73 9.35 3.32
C ALA A 140 1.95 10.85 3.51
N ASP A 141 1.23 11.68 2.76
CA ASP A 141 1.10 13.07 3.14
C ASP A 141 0.45 13.10 4.52
N ALA A 142 1.05 13.81 5.47
CA ALA A 142 0.37 14.02 6.73
C ALA A 142 -0.88 14.81 6.37
N ALA A 143 -2.07 14.31 6.72
CA ALA A 143 -3.24 15.17 6.77
C ALA A 143 -2.82 16.47 7.49
N PRO A 144 -3.31 17.66 7.12
CA PRO A 144 -3.10 18.86 7.92
C PRO A 144 -3.90 18.72 9.21
N ALA A 145 -3.48 17.80 10.08
CA ALA A 145 -3.66 17.95 11.50
C ALA A 145 -2.88 19.20 11.88
N SER A 146 -3.37 19.91 12.88
CA SER A 146 -2.88 21.20 13.40
C SER A 146 -1.47 21.16 14.01
N GLY A 147 -0.56 20.38 13.44
CA GLY A 147 0.85 20.28 13.78
C GLY A 147 1.58 19.60 12.62
N SER A 148 2.38 20.39 11.89
CA SER A 148 3.29 19.93 10.84
C SER A 148 4.13 18.74 11.33
N LEU A 149 3.81 17.52 10.92
CA LEU A 149 4.71 16.39 11.09
C LEU A 149 5.91 16.64 10.17
N GLY A 150 7.09 16.83 10.74
CA GLY A 150 8.31 17.12 10.00
C GLY A 150 8.67 16.02 9.00
N SER A 151 9.51 16.36 8.01
CA SER A 151 10.00 15.48 6.93
C SER A 151 10.46 14.08 7.39
N ASN A 152 10.95 13.96 8.62
CA ASN A 152 11.38 12.69 9.21
C ASN A 152 10.23 11.68 9.37
N ALA A 153 9.00 12.13 9.68
CA ALA A 153 7.84 11.25 9.80
C ALA A 153 7.42 10.65 8.44
N GLN A 154 7.52 11.44 7.38
CA GLN A 154 7.27 11.00 6.00
C GLN A 154 8.32 9.98 5.54
N LEU A 155 9.59 10.20 5.85
CA LEU A 155 10.67 9.24 5.57
C LEU A 155 10.48 7.90 6.31
N VAL A 156 10.06 7.92 7.59
CA VAL A 156 9.81 6.70 8.36
C VAL A 156 8.71 5.85 7.72
N GLN A 157 7.65 6.46 7.20
CA GLN A 157 6.58 5.74 6.50
C GLN A 157 7.03 5.19 5.14
N ALA A 158 7.81 5.96 4.39
CA ALA A 158 8.37 5.50 3.12
C ALA A 158 9.34 4.31 3.28
N MET A 159 10.02 4.18 4.42
CA MET A 159 10.92 3.06 4.71
C MET A 159 10.21 1.80 5.22
N ALA A 160 8.94 1.89 5.64
CA ALA A 160 8.19 0.74 6.14
C ALA A 160 7.94 -0.35 5.08
N GLY A 161 8.12 -0.04 3.79
CA GLY A 161 8.03 -1.01 2.68
C GLY A 161 9.26 -1.90 2.49
N PHE A 162 10.36 -1.68 3.20
CA PHE A 162 11.59 -2.50 3.08
C PHE A 162 11.53 -3.85 3.82
N GLY A 163 10.42 -4.19 4.47
CA GLY A 163 10.28 -5.37 5.33
C GLY A 163 9.80 -6.65 4.66
N GLY A 164 9.80 -6.77 3.33
CA GLY A 164 9.16 -7.92 2.66
C GLY A 164 9.68 -8.24 1.27
N GLY A 165 10.90 -8.77 1.19
CA GLY A 165 11.45 -9.37 -0.03
C GLY A 165 11.90 -10.82 0.20
N SER A 166 11.04 -11.76 -0.22
CA SER A 166 11.25 -13.17 -0.56
C SER A 166 12.07 -14.13 0.33
N ALA A 167 11.39 -15.25 0.61
CA ALA A 167 11.89 -16.60 0.91
C ALA A 167 12.47 -16.87 2.31
N ALA A 168 11.87 -17.86 2.95
CA ALA A 168 12.33 -18.65 4.10
C ALA A 168 13.78 -18.43 4.55
N ASP A 169 13.97 -17.90 5.76
CA ASP A 169 14.63 -18.63 6.85
C ASP A 169 14.63 -17.79 8.13
N GLY A 170 14.40 -18.47 9.26
CA GLY A 170 14.13 -17.83 10.54
C GLY A 170 15.33 -17.14 11.16
N PHE A 171 15.11 -15.91 11.65
CA PHE A 171 15.90 -15.37 12.77
C PHE A 171 14.99 -14.64 13.75
N ASN A 172 15.06 -15.14 14.98
CA ASN A 172 14.47 -14.61 16.19
C ASN A 172 15.05 -13.22 16.49
N VAL A 173 14.28 -12.15 16.29
CA VAL A 173 14.65 -10.82 16.79
C VAL A 173 14.10 -10.71 18.22
N ALA A 174 14.97 -10.96 19.19
CA ALA A 174 14.70 -10.64 20.59
C ALA A 174 14.41 -9.13 20.72
N PRO A 175 13.39 -8.72 21.49
CA PRO A 175 13.16 -7.30 21.74
C PRO A 175 14.32 -6.70 22.53
N LEU A 176 14.88 -5.61 22.00
CA LEU A 176 15.83 -4.73 22.68
C LEU A 176 15.22 -4.26 24.01
N GLY A 177 15.76 -4.78 25.11
CA GLY A 177 15.43 -4.36 26.46
C GLY A 177 15.71 -2.87 26.64
N ALA A 178 14.74 -2.15 27.18
CA ALA A 178 14.92 -0.80 27.69
C ALA A 178 15.80 -0.87 28.94
N ASP A 179 17.10 -0.59 28.80
CA ASP A 179 17.97 -0.26 29.92
C ASP A 179 18.63 1.11 29.65
N ALA A 180 17.90 2.16 30.01
CA ALA A 180 18.48 3.49 30.19
C ALA A 180 18.76 3.67 31.69
N SER A 181 19.86 3.08 32.13
CA SER A 181 20.45 3.36 33.43
C SER A 181 20.84 4.84 33.52
N GLN A 182 20.38 5.49 34.59
CA GLN A 182 20.71 6.88 34.91
C GLN A 182 22.22 7.04 35.09
N GLN A 183 22.87 7.81 34.21
CA GLN A 183 24.18 8.39 34.50
C GLN A 183 23.97 9.75 35.17
N SER A 184 24.05 9.76 36.50
CA SER A 184 24.18 10.99 37.29
C SER A 184 25.65 11.45 37.23
N PHE A 185 25.92 12.59 36.60
CA PHE A 185 27.23 13.24 36.63
C PHE A 185 27.18 14.50 37.51
N LEU A 186 28.05 14.47 38.53
CA LEU A 186 28.74 15.58 39.22
C LEU A 186 27.92 16.48 40.16
N THR A 187 28.30 16.46 41.45
CA THR A 187 29.16 17.52 42.04
C THR A 187 29.57 17.13 43.48
N GLN A 188 30.88 17.18 43.78
CA GLN A 188 31.39 17.32 45.14
C GLN A 188 32.17 18.64 45.22
N PRO A 189 31.95 19.50 46.23
CA PRO A 189 32.88 20.57 46.56
C PRO A 189 33.66 20.27 47.85
N HIS A 190 34.99 20.41 47.73
CA HIS A 190 35.97 20.99 48.67
C HIS A 190 35.79 20.80 50.19
N ALA A 191 36.75 20.12 50.83
CA ALA A 191 37.77 20.72 51.71
C ALA A 191 38.89 19.71 51.98
#